data_AF-A0AAJ4ADP9-F1
#
_entry.id   AF-A0AAJ4ADP9-F1
#
_cell.length_a   1.000
_cell.length_b   1.000
_cell.length_c   1.000
_cell.angle_alpha   90.00
_cell.angle_beta   90.00
_cell.angle_gamma   90.00
#
_symmetry.space_group_name_H-M   'P 1'
#
loop_
_entity.id
_entity.type
_entity.pdbx_description
1 polymer ?
#
loop_
_entity_poly.entity_id
_entity_poly.type
_entity_poly.pdbx_seq_one_letter_code
_entity_poly.pdbx_strand_id
1 'polypeptide(L)'
;MKLKYLLLLVSILALPATANVEQDVDVLIEQIAQSPCTFIRNGESYDQQQAAEHIRKKWHYAKDDVTDIQVFISEVASKSWFSGKPYMVKCRDTQITSEAWLNQLWQQAEQP
;
A
#
# COMPACT_ATOMS: atom_id res chain seq x y z
N MET A 1 28.64 47.42 -10.67
CA MET A 1 29.47 46.19 -10.61
C MET A 1 28.50 45.00 -10.69
N LYS A 2 28.64 44.13 -11.70
CA LYS A 2 27.67 43.04 -11.98
C LYS A 2 28.02 41.81 -11.13
N LEU A 3 27.11 41.41 -10.23
CA LEU A 3 27.24 40.21 -9.41
C LEU A 3 26.83 38.98 -10.25
N LYS A 4 27.80 38.12 -10.57
CA LYS A 4 27.58 36.85 -11.28
C LYS A 4 27.04 35.82 -10.29
N TYR A 5 25.76 35.49 -10.39
CA TYR A 5 25.17 34.34 -9.68
C TYR A 5 25.55 33.06 -10.43
N LEU A 6 26.40 32.23 -9.82
CA LEU A 6 26.69 30.87 -10.29
C LEU A 6 25.55 29.96 -9.80
N LEU A 7 24.67 29.57 -10.70
CA LEU A 7 23.59 28.61 -10.47
C LEU A 7 24.20 27.20 -10.43
N LEU A 8 24.26 26.60 -9.23
CA LEU A 8 24.78 25.25 -9.03
C LEU A 8 23.62 24.26 -9.20
N LEU A 9 23.50 23.66 -10.38
CA LEU A 9 22.55 22.58 -10.66
C LEU A 9 23.03 21.30 -9.96
N VAL A 10 22.50 21.03 -8.77
CA VAL A 10 22.64 19.71 -8.12
C VAL A 10 21.67 18.77 -8.83
N SER A 11 22.23 17.90 -9.68
CA SER A 11 21.47 16.81 -10.30
C SER A 11 21.40 15.66 -9.30
N ILE A 12 20.25 15.48 -8.65
CA ILE A 12 20.00 14.30 -7.82
C ILE A 12 19.82 13.13 -8.79
N LEU A 13 20.86 12.30 -8.93
CA LEU A 13 20.72 11.00 -9.60
C LEU A 13 19.87 10.10 -8.69
N ALA A 14 18.61 9.91 -9.06
CA ALA A 14 17.78 8.86 -8.49
C ALA A 14 18.35 7.51 -8.93
N LEU A 15 18.92 6.75 -7.99
CA LEU A 15 19.28 5.36 -8.22
C LEU A 15 17.97 4.55 -8.35
N PRO A 16 17.85 3.65 -9.33
CA PRO A 16 16.70 2.76 -9.39
C PRO A 16 16.71 1.88 -8.14
N ALA A 17 15.71 2.04 -7.28
CA ALA A 17 15.45 1.08 -6.21
C ALA A 17 15.19 -0.28 -6.86
N THR A 18 15.92 -1.31 -6.43
CA THR A 18 15.59 -2.68 -6.82
C THR A 18 14.35 -3.06 -6.04
N ALA A 19 13.19 -3.02 -6.71
CA ALA A 19 11.91 -3.35 -6.08
C ALA A 19 11.91 -4.84 -5.70
N ASN A 20 11.79 -5.12 -4.40
CA ASN A 20 11.58 -6.47 -3.90
C ASN A 20 10.12 -6.58 -3.49
N VAL A 21 9.32 -7.25 -4.32
CA VAL A 21 7.87 -7.36 -4.13
C VAL A 21 7.52 -7.94 -2.76
N GLU A 22 8.24 -8.95 -2.27
CA GLU A 22 7.96 -9.53 -0.95
C GLU A 22 8.17 -8.48 0.16
N GLN A 23 9.26 -7.72 0.07
CA GLN A 23 9.57 -6.66 1.03
C GLN A 23 8.54 -5.52 0.97
N ASP A 24 8.12 -5.11 -0.23
CA ASP A 24 7.12 -4.06 -0.44
C ASP A 24 5.75 -4.47 0.12
N VAL A 25 5.37 -5.74 -0.09
CA VAL A 25 4.16 -6.34 0.47
C VAL A 25 4.21 -6.36 1.99
N ASP A 26 5.33 -6.80 2.59
CA ASP A 26 5.48 -6.83 4.04
C ASP A 26 5.36 -5.42 4.65
N VAL A 27 5.93 -4.41 4.00
CA VAL A 27 5.79 -3.00 4.40
C VAL A 27 4.32 -2.57 4.40
N LEU A 28 3.56 -2.83 3.33
CA LEU A 28 2.15 -2.46 3.27
C LEU A 28 1.30 -3.20 4.32
N ILE A 29 1.58 -4.48 4.53
CA ILE A 29 0.89 -5.28 5.56
C ILE A 29 1.17 -4.73 6.96
N GLU A 30 2.40 -4.30 7.23
CA GLU A 30 2.74 -3.68 8.51
C GLU A 30 2.07 -2.31 8.67
N GLN A 31 1.98 -1.51 7.61
CA GLN A 31 1.21 -0.26 7.63
C GLN A 31 -0.28 -0.48 7.88
N ILE A 32 -0.88 -1.56 7.35
CA ILE A 32 -2.23 -1.99 7.73
C ILE A 32 -2.27 -2.21 9.24
N ALA A 33 -1.39 -3.06 9.78
CA ALA A 33 -1.36 -3.47 11.19
C ALA A 33 -1.16 -2.30 12.17
N GLN A 34 -0.45 -1.25 11.75
CA GLN A 34 -0.19 -0.05 12.56
C GLN A 34 -1.21 1.07 12.37
N SER A 35 -2.10 0.95 11.37
CA SER A 35 -3.08 1.99 11.09
C SER A 35 -4.13 2.12 12.20
N PRO A 36 -4.66 3.33 12.46
CA PRO A 36 -5.78 3.53 13.38
C PRO A 36 -7.14 3.25 12.73
N CYS A 37 -7.18 2.53 11.61
CA CYS A 37 -8.34 2.41 10.75
C CYS A 37 -9.14 1.14 11.01
N THR A 38 -10.44 1.18 10.70
CA THR A 38 -11.30 0.00 10.69
C THR A 38 -11.44 -0.52 9.28
N PHE A 39 -11.33 -1.84 9.12
CA PHE A 39 -11.41 -2.51 7.83
C PHE A 39 -12.76 -3.22 7.72
N ILE A 40 -13.44 -3.07 6.59
CA ILE A 40 -14.77 -3.61 6.37
C ILE A 40 -14.71 -4.61 5.22
N ARG A 41 -15.05 -5.86 5.52
CA ARG A 41 -15.07 -6.97 4.57
C ARG A 41 -16.46 -7.59 4.56
N ASN A 42 -17.11 -7.61 3.40
CA ASN A 42 -18.47 -8.15 3.23
C ASN A 42 -19.51 -7.56 4.21
N GLY A 43 -19.31 -6.32 4.67
CA GLY A 43 -20.22 -5.64 5.59
C GLY A 43 -19.88 -5.80 7.08
N GLU A 44 -18.89 -6.63 7.42
CA GLU A 44 -18.40 -6.79 8.78
C GLU A 44 -17.15 -5.95 9.02
N SER A 45 -17.04 -5.39 10.22
CA SER A 45 -15.89 -4.59 10.66
C SER A 45 -14.85 -5.45 11.35
N TYR A 46 -13.59 -5.16 11.05
CA TYR A 46 -12.39 -5.81 11.58
C TYR A 46 -11.40 -4.73 12.02
N ASP A 47 -10.69 -5.00 13.10
CA ASP A 47 -9.57 -4.16 13.51
C ASP A 47 -8.38 -4.34 12.56
N GLN A 48 -7.38 -3.47 12.73
CA GLN A 48 -6.20 -3.41 11.89
C GLN A 48 -5.33 -4.68 11.97
N GLN A 49 -5.31 -5.37 13.11
CA GLN A 49 -4.53 -6.60 13.28
C GLN A 49 -5.21 -7.77 12.58
N GLN A 50 -6.53 -7.88 12.73
CA GLN A 50 -7.35 -8.86 12.02
C GLN A 50 -7.28 -8.67 10.50
N ALA A 51 -7.30 -7.42 10.04
CA ALA A 51 -7.14 -7.10 8.62
C ALA A 51 -5.76 -7.52 8.11
N ALA A 52 -4.68 -7.16 8.82
CA ALA A 52 -3.32 -7.53 8.44
C ALA A 52 -3.13 -9.05 8.41
N GLU A 53 -3.62 -9.78 9.42
CA GLU A 53 -3.58 -11.25 9.44
C GLU A 53 -4.31 -11.86 8.24
N HIS A 54 -5.50 -11.34 7.93
CA HIS A 54 -6.27 -11.78 6.77
C HIS A 54 -5.50 -11.56 5.46
N ILE A 55 -4.89 -10.39 5.27
CA ILE A 55 -4.10 -10.10 4.07
C ILE A 55 -2.81 -10.94 4.02
N ARG A 56 -2.11 -11.17 5.15
CA ARG A 56 -0.95 -12.10 5.23
C ARG A 56 -1.32 -13.50 4.78
N LYS A 57 -2.48 -14.00 5.22
CA LYS A 57 -2.97 -15.31 4.80
C LYS A 57 -3.21 -15.36 3.30
N LYS A 58 -3.84 -14.33 2.72
CA LYS A 58 -4.02 -14.24 1.27
C LYS A 58 -2.68 -14.18 0.53
N TRP A 59 -1.76 -13.34 1.00
CA TRP A 59 -0.41 -13.22 0.44
C TRP A 59 0.30 -14.58 0.37
N HIS A 60 0.28 -15.35 1.45
CA HIS A 60 0.88 -16.69 1.50
C HIS A 60 0.42 -17.62 0.36
N TYR A 61 -0.84 -17.52 -0.07
CA TYR A 61 -1.39 -18.33 -1.16
C TYR A 61 -1.13 -17.77 -2.56
N ALA A 62 -0.96 -16.45 -2.70
CA ALA A 62 -0.90 -15.79 -4.00
C ALA A 62 0.51 -15.36 -4.40
N LYS A 63 1.51 -15.50 -3.52
CA LYS A 63 2.82 -14.88 -3.71
C LYS A 63 3.57 -15.28 -4.98
N ASP A 64 3.35 -16.49 -5.47
CA ASP A 64 4.00 -16.97 -6.69
C ASP A 64 3.37 -16.38 -7.97
N ASP A 65 2.16 -15.81 -7.86
CA ASP A 65 1.41 -15.20 -8.97
C ASP A 65 1.46 -13.66 -8.97
N VAL A 66 2.03 -13.03 -7.93
CA VAL A 66 2.13 -11.58 -7.81
C VAL A 66 3.45 -11.08 -8.40
N THR A 67 3.35 -10.36 -9.51
CA THR A 67 4.52 -9.84 -10.24
C THR A 67 5.07 -8.53 -9.70
N ASP A 68 4.23 -7.75 -9.04
CA ASP A 68 4.55 -6.43 -8.52
C ASP A 68 3.55 -6.01 -7.42
N ILE A 69 3.84 -4.87 -6.78
CA ILE A 69 3.03 -4.34 -5.68
C ILE A 69 1.62 -3.94 -6.11
N GLN A 70 1.41 -3.54 -7.36
CA GLN A 70 0.09 -3.14 -7.87
C GLN A 70 -0.81 -4.36 -8.05
N VAL A 71 -0.26 -5.50 -8.48
CA VAL A 71 -0.98 -6.79 -8.49
C VAL A 71 -1.35 -7.22 -7.07
N PHE A 72 -0.43 -7.07 -6.10
CA PHE A 72 -0.77 -7.34 -4.69
C PHE A 72 -1.93 -6.48 -4.21
N ILE A 73 -1.87 -5.16 -4.43
CA ILE A 73 -2.90 -4.22 -4.00
C ILE A 73 -4.25 -4.61 -4.61
N SER A 74 -4.33 -4.73 -5.93
CA SER A 74 -5.59 -4.95 -6.65
C SER A 74 -6.19 -6.35 -6.44
N GLU A 75 -5.38 -7.41 -6.51
CA GLU A 75 -5.87 -8.78 -6.53
C GLU A 75 -5.82 -9.48 -5.17
N VAL A 76 -4.88 -9.12 -4.31
CA VAL A 76 -4.71 -9.76 -2.99
C VAL A 76 -5.34 -8.93 -1.88
N ALA A 77 -5.05 -7.64 -1.81
CA ALA A 77 -5.38 -6.83 -0.65
C ALA A 77 -6.73 -6.11 -0.71
N SER A 78 -7.35 -5.97 -1.90
CA SER A 78 -8.47 -5.03 -2.08
C SER A 78 -9.87 -5.63 -2.12
N LYS A 79 -10.01 -6.95 -2.32
CA LYS A 79 -11.32 -7.58 -2.50
C LYS A 79 -11.38 -9.02 -2.00
N SER A 80 -12.59 -9.48 -1.73
CA SER A 80 -12.87 -10.88 -1.39
C SER A 80 -12.65 -11.77 -2.60
N TRP A 81 -11.80 -12.79 -2.49
CA TRP A 81 -11.66 -13.78 -3.57
C TRP A 81 -12.94 -14.58 -3.82
N PHE A 82 -13.71 -14.85 -2.75
CA PHE A 82 -14.93 -15.65 -2.87
C PHE A 82 -16.13 -14.87 -3.42
N SER A 83 -16.26 -13.59 -3.06
CA SER A 83 -17.43 -12.78 -3.42
C SER A 83 -17.14 -11.67 -4.43
N GLY A 84 -15.87 -11.41 -4.75
CA GLY A 84 -15.43 -10.29 -5.58
C GLY A 84 -15.64 -8.90 -4.97
N LYS A 85 -16.33 -8.80 -3.82
CA LYS A 85 -16.69 -7.52 -3.21
C LYS A 85 -15.45 -6.76 -2.73
N PRO A 86 -15.36 -5.44 -3.00
CA PRO A 86 -14.25 -4.63 -2.50
C PRO A 86 -14.30 -4.53 -0.98
N TYR A 87 -13.13 -4.50 -0.36
CA TYR A 87 -12.97 -4.13 1.04
C TYR A 87 -13.02 -2.62 1.17
N MET A 88 -13.50 -2.14 2.32
CA MET A 88 -13.48 -0.71 2.64
C MET A 88 -12.55 -0.47 3.82
N VAL A 89 -11.96 0.72 3.86
CA VAL A 89 -11.16 1.20 4.98
C VAL A 89 -11.81 2.48 5.48
N LYS A 90 -12.11 2.52 6.77
CA LYS A 90 -12.64 3.69 7.46
C LYS A 90 -11.57 4.24 8.39
N CYS A 91 -11.05 5.41 8.06
CA CYS A 91 -10.11 6.15 8.88
C CYS A 91 -10.77 7.48 9.29
N ARG A 92 -10.95 7.72 10.59
CA ARG A 92 -11.70 8.88 11.11
C ARG A 92 -13.09 8.97 10.44
N ASP A 93 -13.39 10.09 9.79
CA ASP A 93 -14.68 10.34 9.13
C ASP A 93 -14.71 9.94 7.64
N THR A 94 -13.61 9.40 7.12
CA THR A 94 -13.50 9.03 5.71
C THR A 94 -13.56 7.51 5.56
N GLN A 95 -14.39 7.06 4.62
CA GLN A 95 -14.45 5.66 4.19
C GLN A 95 -14.19 5.57 2.69
N ILE A 96 -13.16 4.82 2.31
CA ILE A 96 -12.78 4.58 0.91
C ILE A 96 -12.52 3.09 0.70
N THR A 97 -12.38 2.66 -0.55
CA THR A 97 -11.97 1.29 -0.85
C THR A 97 -10.56 1.01 -0.35
N SER A 98 -10.29 -0.23 0.06
CA SER A 98 -8.93 -0.66 0.43
C SER A 98 -7.92 -0.45 -0.69
N GLU A 99 -8.33 -0.61 -1.95
CA GLU A 99 -7.46 -0.36 -3.11
C GLU A 99 -6.96 1.08 -3.17
N ALA A 100 -7.89 2.04 -3.14
CA ALA A 100 -7.55 3.47 -3.13
C ALA A 100 -6.67 3.83 -1.92
N TRP A 101 -6.99 3.30 -0.73
CA TRP A 101 -6.24 3.57 0.48
C TRP A 101 -4.80 3.03 0.42
N LEU A 102 -4.61 1.79 -0.04
CA LEU A 102 -3.29 1.17 -0.18
C LEU A 102 -2.43 1.85 -1.25
N ASN A 103 -3.05 2.26 -2.36
CA ASN A 103 -2.34 3.04 -3.38
C ASN A 103 -1.86 4.39 -2.86
N GLN A 104 -2.66 5.07 -2.03
CA GLN A 104 -2.23 6.30 -1.37
C GLN A 104 -1.04 6.06 -0.42
N LEU A 105 -1.08 4.98 0.36
CA LEU A 105 0.04 4.62 1.24
C LEU A 105 1.31 4.30 0.45
N TRP A 106 1.18 3.52 -0.63
CA TRP A 106 2.31 3.14 -1.48
C TRP A 106 2.96 4.37 -2.13
N GLN A 107 2.15 5.26 -2.72
CA GLN A 107 2.64 6.52 -3.30
C GLN A 107 3.35 7.40 -2.26
N GLN A 108 2.88 7.44 -1.02
CA GLN A 108 3.55 8.20 0.06
C GLN A 108 4.87 7.56 0.48
N ALA A 109 5.00 6.23 0.43
CA ALA A 109 6.24 5.53 0.75
C ALA A 109 7.34 5.70 -0.33
N GLU A 110 6.95 5.94 -1.59
CA GLU A 110 7.87 6.15 -2.72
C GLU A 110 8.37 7.60 -2.86
N GLN A 111 7.81 8.57 -2.13
CA GLN A 111 8.22 9.98 -2.17
C GLN A 111 9.06 10.32 -0.92
N PRO A 112 10.41 10.34 -0.99
CA PRO A 112 11.26 10.80 0.10
C PRO A 112 11.14 12.32 0.35
#